data_AF-A0A494SV82-F1
#
_entry.id   AF-A0A494SV82-F1
#
_cell.length_a   1.000
_cell.length_b   1.000
_cell.length_c   1.000
_cell.angle_alpha   90.00
_cell.angle_beta   90.00
_cell.angle_gamma   90.00
#
_symmetry.space_group_name_H-M   'P 1'
#
loop_
_entity.id
_entity.type
_entity.pdbx_description
1 polymer ?
#
loop_
_entity_poly.entity_id
_entity_poly.type
_entity_poly.pdbx_seq_one_letter_code
_entity_poly.pdbx_strand_id
1 'polypeptide(L)' 'MNLFEIVVIAVLALASVAVVFGLVVMLISSERRAPARRSKVRIAPGWYPDAHDESLLRYFDGRVPTRRTSRRELT' A
#
# COMPACT_ATOMS: atom_id res chain seq x y z
N MET A 1 9.68 -6.98 48.53
CA MET A 1 9.12 -7.23 47.20
C MET A 1 8.80 -8.71 47.12
N ASN A 2 7.52 -9.05 47.07
CA ASN A 2 7.07 -10.44 47.15
C ASN A 2 7.15 -11.11 45.76
N LEU A 3 7.24 -12.44 45.72
CA LEU A 3 7.32 -13.19 44.45
C LEU A 3 6.18 -12.82 43.48
N PHE A 4 4.97 -12.59 44.01
CA PHE A 4 3.82 -12.13 43.25
C PHE A 4 4.06 -10.78 42.56
N GLU A 5 4.62 -9.80 43.28
CA GLU A 5 4.94 -8.48 42.70
C GLU A 5 5.99 -8.60 41.60
N ILE A 6 7.01 -9.45 41.81
CA ILE A 6 8.07 -9.69 40.83
C ILE A 6 7.46 -10.28 39.55
N VAL A 7 6.57 -11.28 39.66
CA VAL A 7 5.91 -11.91 38.52
C VAL A 7 5.03 -10.91 37.78
N VAL A 8 4.25 -10.10 38.49
CA VAL A 8 3.39 -9.08 37.89
C VAL A 8 4.21 -8.04 37.13
N ILE A 9 5.29 -7.53 37.73
CA ILE A 9 6.20 -6.56 37.10
C ILE A 9 6.87 -7.17 35.87
N ALA A 10 7.34 -8.42 35.95
CA ALA A 10 7.98 -9.09 34.83
C ALA A 10 7.03 -9.26 33.63
N VAL A 11 5.77 -9.65 33.88
CA VAL A 11 4.76 -9.77 32.83
C VAL A 11 4.44 -8.42 32.20
N LEU A 12 4.26 -7.37 33.01
CA LEU A 12 4.02 -6.01 32.53
C LEU A 12 5.19 -5.46 31.70
N ALA A 13 6.43 -5.72 32.13
CA ALA A 13 7.63 -5.34 31.40
C ALA A 13 7.73 -6.08 30.06
N LEU A 14 7.45 -7.38 30.02
CA LEU A 14 7.46 -8.13 28.76
C LEU A 14 6.37 -7.66 27.79
N ALA A 15 5.17 -7.40 28.30
CA ALA A 15 4.05 -6.90 27.51
C ALA A 15 4.37 -5.52 26.91
N SER A 16 4.94 -4.61 27.70
CA SER A 16 5.31 -3.27 27.22
C SER A 16 6.39 -3.32 26.15
N VAL A 17 7.41 -4.17 26.33
CA VAL A 17 8.46 -4.39 25.32
C VAL A 17 7.88 -4.94 24.02
N ALA A 18 6.96 -5.91 24.08
CA ALA A 18 6.32 -6.46 22.89
C ALA A 18 5.50 -5.41 22.12
N VAL A 19 4.77 -4.54 22.83
CA VAL A 19 4.00 -3.45 22.22
C VAL A 19 4.91 -2.44 21.52
N VAL A 20 5.97 -2.00 22.20
CA VAL A 20 6.92 -1.04 21.62
C VAL A 20 7.61 -1.64 20.40
N PHE A 21 8.05 -2.90 20.49
CA PHE A 21 8.67 -3.60 19.37
C PHE A 21 7.72 -3.73 18.17
N GLY A 22 6.46 -4.14 18.41
CA GLY A 22 5.45 -4.22 17.37
C GLY A 22 5.19 -2.87 16.69
N LEU A 23 5.14 -1.79 17.46
CA LEU A 23 4.92 -0.43 16.95
C LEU A 23 6.10 0.04 16.10
N VAL A 24 7.34 -0.21 16.53
CA VAL A 24 8.56 0.12 15.76
C VAL A 24 8.59 -0.66 14.44
N VAL A 25 8.33 -1.96 14.47
CA VAL A 25 8.27 -2.80 13.26
C VAL A 25 7.17 -2.31 12.32
N MET A 26 6.01 -1.93 12.84
CA MET A 26 4.90 -1.37 12.06
C MET A 26 5.27 -0.05 11.41
N LEU A 27 5.93 0.88 12.12
CA LEU A 27 6.39 2.16 11.56
C LEU A 27 7.38 1.97 10.42
N ILE A 28 8.41 1.13 10.63
CA ILE A 28 9.41 0.84 9.59
C ILE A 28 8.77 0.14 8.38
N SER A 29 7.80 -0.74 8.62
CA SER A 29 7.05 -1.41 7.55
C SER A 29 6.09 -0.47 6.83
N SER A 30 5.59 0.56 7.51
CA SER A 30 4.68 1.55 6.95
C SER A 30 5.36 2.40 5.87
N GLU A 31 6.66 2.67 5.99
CA GLU A 31 7.40 3.39 4.95
C GLU A 31 7.49 2.58 3.65
N ARG A 32 7.63 1.25 3.74
CA ARG A 32 7.64 0.35 2.58
C ARG A 32 6.24 0.15 1.98
N ARG A 33 5.20 0.43 2.76
CA ARG A 33 3.79 0.44 2.34
C ARG A 33 3.28 1.87 2.15
N ALA A 34 4.12 2.81 1.73
CA ALA A 34 3.57 3.95 1.00
C ALA A 34 2.79 3.34 -0.18
N PRO A 35 1.45 3.46 -0.23
CA PRO A 35 0.70 2.96 -1.37
C PRO A 35 1.32 3.66 -2.56
N ALA A 36 1.83 2.88 -3.52
CA ALA A 36 2.48 3.39 -4.73
C ALA A 36 1.74 4.65 -5.12
N ARG A 37 2.39 5.80 -4.86
CA ARG A 37 1.79 7.13 -4.94
C ARG A 37 1.06 7.09 -6.26
N ARG A 38 -0.28 7.01 -6.25
CA ARG A 38 -1.06 6.86 -7.49
C ARG A 38 -0.71 8.13 -8.23
N SER A 39 0.30 8.04 -9.09
CA SER A 39 0.78 9.18 -9.82
C SER A 39 -0.47 9.67 -10.49
N LYS A 40 -0.72 10.97 -10.39
CA LYS A 40 -1.90 11.59 -10.93
C LYS A 40 -1.74 11.52 -12.45
N VAL A 41 -1.83 10.31 -13.01
CA VAL A 41 -1.65 10.03 -14.41
C VAL A 41 -2.76 10.79 -15.07
N ARG A 42 -2.38 11.84 -15.81
CA ARG A 42 -3.30 12.56 -16.65
C ARG A 42 -3.63 11.64 -17.83
N ILE A 43 -4.56 10.71 -17.58
CA ILE A 43 -5.13 9.90 -18.64
C ILE A 43 -6.10 10.82 -19.38
N ALA A 44 -5.89 11.00 -20.68
CA ALA A 44 -6.80 11.79 -21.51
C ALA A 44 -8.21 11.18 -21.48
N PRO A 45 -9.29 11.99 -21.54
CA PRO A 45 -10.66 11.47 -21.56
C PRO A 45 -10.87 10.41 -22.64
N GLY A 46 -11.58 9.34 -22.30
CA GLY A 46 -11.82 8.20 -23.21
C GLY A 46 -10.71 7.13 -23.22
N TRP A 47 -9.59 7.35 -22.52
CA TRP A 47 -8.56 6.34 -22.33
C TRP A 47 -8.66 5.70 -20.94
N TYR A 48 -8.45 4.39 -20.86
CA TYR A 48 -8.50 3.62 -19.61
C TYR A 48 -7.36 2.60 -19.57
N PRO A 49 -6.86 2.15 -18.40
CA PRO A 49 -5.86 1.09 -18.32
C PRO A 49 -6.32 -0.20 -19.01
N ASP A 50 -5.42 -0.84 -19.74
CA ASP A 50 -5.71 -2.12 -20.36
C ASP A 50 -5.82 -3.23 -19.30
N ALA A 51 -6.86 -4.06 -19.38
CA ALA A 51 -7.08 -5.14 -18.42
C ALA A 51 -6.03 -6.26 -18.52
N HIS A 52 -5.29 -6.35 -19.63
CA HIS A 52 -4.28 -7.37 -19.86
C HIS A 52 -2.86 -6.85 -19.63
N ASP A 53 -2.66 -5.53 -19.67
CA ASP A 53 -1.34 -4.90 -19.53
C ASP A 53 -1.44 -3.50 -18.93
N GLU A 54 -0.96 -3.34 -17.69
CA GLU A 54 -1.01 -2.06 -16.95
C GLU A 54 -0.13 -0.95 -17.54
N SER A 55 0.77 -1.30 -18.48
CA SER A 55 1.61 -0.36 -19.21
C SER A 55 0.92 0.24 -20.43
N LEU A 56 -0.27 -0.24 -20.78
CA LEU A 56 -1.05 0.20 -21.92
C LEU A 56 -2.33 0.91 -21.49
N LEU A 57 -2.75 1.87 -22.32
CA LEU A 57 -4.04 2.52 -22.25
C LEU A 57 -4.88 2.07 -23.45
N ARG A 58 -6.14 1.71 -23.22
CA ARG A 58 -7.12 1.32 -24.23
C ARG A 58 -8.18 2.40 -24.38
N TYR A 59 -8.48 2.76 -25.62
CA TYR A 59 -9.51 3.76 -25.93
C TYR A 59 -10.92 3.16 -25.91
N PHE A 60 -11.86 3.88 -25.28
CA PHE A 60 -13.28 3.54 -25.22
C PHE A 60 -14.11 4.68 -25.84
N ASP A 61 -14.92 4.33 -26.83
CA ASP A 61 -15.75 5.25 -27.60
C ASP A 61 -17.20 5.35 -27.09
N GLY A 62 -17.53 4.67 -25.98
CA GLY A 62 -18.87 4.64 -25.41
C GLY A 62 -19.75 3.50 -25.90
N ARG A 63 -19.33 2.69 -26.88
CA ARG A 63 -20.13 1.57 -27.40
C ARG A 63 -19.42 0.25 -27.20
N VAL A 64 -18.17 0.15 -27.65
CA VAL A 64 -17.42 -1.12 -27.62
C VAL A 64 -15.96 -0.81 -27.30
N PRO A 65 -15.29 -1.64 -26.47
CA PRO A 65 -13.85 -1.51 -26.28
C PRO A 65 -13.13 -1.55 -27.62
N THR A 66 -12.48 -0.45 -28.00
CA THR A 66 -11.75 -0.38 -29.26
C THR A 66 -10.42 -1.12 -29.12
N ARG A 67 -9.87 -1.64 -30.22
CA ARG A 67 -8.53 -2.26 -30.24
C ARG A 67 -7.38 -1.25 -30.22
N ARG A 68 -7.69 0.04 -30.11
CA ARG A 68 -6.67 1.10 -30.09
C ARG A 68 -6.02 1.15 -28.72
N THR A 69 -4.74 0.83 -28.69
CA THR A 69 -3.90 0.95 -27.51
C THR A 69 -2.86 2.06 -27.69
N SER A 70 -2.50 2.70 -26.59
CA SER A 70 -1.40 3.66 -26.53
C SER A 70 -0.51 3.31 -25.34
N ARG A 71 0.79 3.61 -25.46
CA ARG A 71 1.72 3.40 -24.35
C ARG A 71 1.41 4.41 -23.24
N ARG A 72 1.40 3.93 -22.01
CA ARG A 72 1.28 4.81 -20.86
C ARG A 72 2.58 5.60 -20.69
N GLU A 73 2.56 6.86 -21.07
CA GLU A 73 3.66 7.78 -20.78
C GLU A 73 3.60 8.17 -19.30
N LEU A 74 4.65 7.81 -18.57
CA LEU A 74 4.86 8.23 -17.19
C LEU A 74 5.66 9.54 -17.26
N THR A 75 4.98 10.68 -17.15
CA THR A 75 5.62 11.99 -16.99
C THR A 75 5.97 12.26 -15.53
#